data_AF-A0A3A5L5W9-F1
#
_entry.id   AF-A0A3A5L5W9-F1
#
_cell.length_a   1.000
_cell.length_b   1.000
_cell.length_c   1.000
_cell.angle_alpha   90.00
_cell.angle_beta   90.00
_cell.angle_gamma   90.00
#
_symmetry.space_group_name_H-M   'P 1'
#
loop_
_entity.id
_entity.type
_entity.pdbx_description
1 polymer ?
#
loop_
_entity_poly.entity_id
_entity_poly.type
_entity_poly.pdbx_seq_one_letter_code
_entity_poly.pdbx_strand_id
1 'polypeptide(L)'
;MTKVQTDLSALLEQEITHLDALISLLLREKDILVNRKFDELEEISTQKQAICAQLEESARQRIQVIGAQANAADYKTALGSYLKQLSQNEASTIESLNKTLADKLTLCREYNTINGQVITTNIITRQEMIGALTGQSMTAAPNVYTASGNVKPGSDSGHHQKA
;
A
#
# COMPACT_ATOMS: atom_id res chain seq x y z
N MET A 1 -3.68 -15.58 38.00
CA MET A 1 -2.78 -15.15 36.91
C MET A 1 -3.53 -15.18 35.58
N THR A 2 -4.65 -14.46 35.45
CA THR A 2 -5.64 -14.64 34.35
C THR A 2 -5.90 -13.38 33.50
N LYS A 3 -5.34 -12.22 33.86
CA LYS A 3 -5.60 -10.97 33.13
C LYS A 3 -4.91 -10.93 31.76
N VAL A 4 -3.64 -11.33 31.68
CA VAL A 4 -2.82 -11.25 30.45
C VAL A 4 -3.31 -12.18 29.32
N GLN A 5 -4.08 -13.22 29.66
CA GLN A 5 -4.51 -14.29 28.74
C GLN A 5 -5.70 -13.88 27.88
N THR A 6 -6.54 -12.97 28.36
CA THR A 6 -7.68 -12.42 27.59
C THR A 6 -7.21 -11.31 26.64
N ASP A 7 -6.05 -10.72 26.92
CA ASP A 7 -5.58 -9.53 26.22
C ASP A 7 -5.06 -9.86 24.81
N LEU A 8 -4.33 -10.97 24.61
CA LEU A 8 -3.70 -11.26 23.31
C LEU A 8 -4.68 -11.74 22.24
N SER A 9 -5.61 -12.64 22.57
CA SER A 9 -6.63 -13.10 21.61
C SER A 9 -7.54 -11.95 21.18
N ALA A 10 -8.03 -11.16 22.14
CA ALA A 10 -8.85 -9.98 21.87
C ALA A 10 -8.08 -8.94 21.01
N LEU A 11 -6.78 -8.75 21.29
CA LEU A 11 -5.95 -7.86 20.49
C LEU A 11 -5.80 -8.35 19.05
N LEU A 12 -5.57 -9.65 18.84
CA LEU A 12 -5.49 -10.23 17.49
C LEU A 12 -6.82 -10.13 16.74
N GLU A 13 -7.96 -10.35 17.41
CA GLU A 13 -9.29 -10.16 16.83
C GLU A 13 -9.56 -8.71 16.43
N GLN A 14 -9.13 -7.76 17.28
CA GLN A 14 -9.22 -6.34 16.97
C GLN A 14 -8.35 -5.97 15.77
N GLU A 15 -7.13 -6.49 15.68
CA GLU A 15 -6.26 -6.28 14.51
C GLU A 15 -6.86 -6.85 13.23
N ILE A 16 -7.45 -8.04 13.30
CA ILE A 16 -8.17 -8.64 12.17
C ILE A 16 -9.31 -7.72 11.72
N THR A 17 -10.08 -7.18 12.67
CA THR A 17 -11.18 -6.24 12.38
C THR A 17 -10.68 -4.97 11.70
N HIS A 18 -9.59 -4.39 12.21
CA HIS A 18 -8.95 -3.21 11.61
C HIS A 18 -8.41 -3.51 10.20
N LEU A 19 -7.81 -4.70 9.98
CA LEU A 19 -7.35 -5.10 8.66
C LEU A 19 -8.51 -5.29 7.68
N ASP A 20 -9.64 -5.85 8.11
CA ASP A 20 -10.82 -5.98 7.25
C ASP A 20 -11.39 -4.63 6.85
N ALA A 21 -11.42 -3.68 7.80
CA ALA A 21 -11.79 -2.31 7.50
C ALA A 21 -10.80 -1.66 6.51
N LEU A 22 -9.49 -1.85 6.70
CA LEU A 22 -8.47 -1.34 5.78
C LEU A 22 -8.60 -1.96 4.37
N ILE A 23 -8.82 -3.27 4.27
CA ILE A 23 -9.05 -3.97 3.00
C ILE A 23 -10.30 -3.41 2.30
N SER A 24 -11.37 -3.16 3.05
CA SER A 24 -12.59 -2.55 2.52
C SER A 24 -12.33 -1.14 1.97
N LEU A 25 -11.52 -0.34 2.67
CA LEU A 25 -11.09 0.98 2.18
C LEU A 25 -10.23 0.89 0.92
N LEU A 26 -9.32 -0.08 0.84
CA LEU A 26 -8.49 -0.30 -0.35
C LEU A 26 -9.34 -0.72 -1.56
N LEU A 27 -10.36 -1.56 -1.35
CA LEU A 27 -11.31 -1.93 -2.38
C LEU A 27 -12.14 -0.72 -2.85
N ARG A 28 -12.59 0.12 -1.92
CA ARG A 28 -13.30 1.36 -2.25
C ARG A 28 -12.40 2.36 -2.98
N GLU A 29 -11.15 2.49 -2.56
CA GLU A 29 -10.15 3.32 -3.26
C GLU A 29 -9.96 2.86 -4.71
N LYS A 30 -9.87 1.55 -4.94
CA LYS A 30 -9.79 1.00 -6.30
C LYS A 30 -10.98 1.46 -7.15
N ASP A 31 -12.20 1.34 -6.62
CA ASP A 31 -13.41 1.76 -7.34
C ASP A 31 -13.40 3.26 -7.64
N ILE A 32 -13.03 4.09 -6.66
CA ILE A 32 -12.89 5.54 -6.82
C ILE A 32 -11.88 5.90 -7.91
N LEU A 33 -10.71 5.24 -7.91
CA LEU A 33 -9.66 5.48 -8.89
C LEU A 33 -10.06 5.06 -10.31
N VAL A 34 -10.76 3.93 -10.44
CA VAL A 34 -11.28 3.44 -11.73
C VAL A 34 -12.38 4.37 -12.25
N ASN A 35 -13.27 4.82 -11.37
CA ASN A 35 -14.38 5.72 -11.71
C ASN A 35 -13.99 7.21 -11.73
N ARG A 36 -12.71 7.53 -11.50
CA ARG A 36 -12.15 8.90 -11.52
C ARG A 36 -12.85 9.87 -10.56
N LYS A 37 -13.36 9.38 -9.43
CA LYS A 37 -14.06 10.17 -8.40
C LYS A 37 -13.07 10.80 -7.43
N PHE A 38 -12.15 11.60 -7.94
CA PHE A 38 -11.00 12.09 -7.16
C PHE A 38 -11.39 12.93 -5.93
N ASP A 39 -12.58 13.51 -5.90
CA ASP A 39 -13.11 14.25 -4.75
C ASP A 39 -13.32 13.36 -3.51
N GLU A 40 -13.51 12.05 -3.68
CA GLU A 40 -13.66 11.07 -2.58
C GLU A 40 -12.31 10.54 -2.06
N LEU A 41 -11.18 10.82 -2.74
CA LEU A 41 -9.87 10.28 -2.35
C LEU A 41 -9.34 10.86 -1.05
N GLU A 42 -9.63 12.13 -0.77
CA GLU A 42 -9.15 12.79 0.45
C GLU A 42 -9.78 12.13 1.70
N GLU A 43 -11.09 11.90 1.66
CA GLU A 43 -11.82 11.21 2.73
C GLU A 43 -11.26 9.80 2.97
N ILE A 44 -11.06 9.02 1.90
CA ILE A 44 -10.51 7.66 1.99
C ILE A 44 -9.07 7.67 2.50
N SER A 45 -8.27 8.66 2.11
CA SER A 45 -6.90 8.82 2.60
C SER A 45 -6.88 9.04 4.12
N THR A 46 -7.73 9.95 4.63
CA THR A 46 -7.87 10.20 6.07
C THR A 46 -8.31 8.94 6.84
N GLN A 47 -9.30 8.21 6.32
CA GLN A 47 -9.79 6.98 6.94
C GLN A 47 -8.69 5.91 6.99
N LYS A 48 -7.94 5.71 5.91
CA LYS A 48 -6.80 4.77 5.89
C LYS A 48 -5.74 5.16 6.92
N GLN A 49 -5.40 6.45 7.01
CA GLN A 49 -4.40 6.92 7.97
C GLN A 49 -4.81 6.65 9.42
N ALA A 50 -6.08 6.86 9.75
CA ALA A 50 -6.62 6.54 11.08
C ALA A 50 -6.52 5.04 11.41
N ILE A 51 -6.91 4.17 10.48
CA ILE A 51 -6.83 2.71 10.68
C ILE A 51 -5.38 2.24 10.76
N CYS A 52 -4.47 2.77 9.95
CA CYS A 52 -3.05 2.46 10.02
C CYS A 52 -2.47 2.83 11.40
N ALA A 53 -2.82 3.99 11.95
CA ALA A 53 -2.39 4.39 13.28
C ALA A 53 -2.90 3.42 14.38
N GLN A 54 -4.15 2.96 14.25
CA GLN A 54 -4.72 1.95 15.16
C GLN A 54 -4.01 0.59 15.05
N LEU A 55 -3.68 0.15 13.83
CA LEU A 55 -2.92 -1.08 13.59
C LEU A 55 -1.50 -1.00 14.15
N GLU A 56 -0.81 0.13 13.99
CA GLU A 56 0.51 0.34 14.57
C GLU A 56 0.49 0.29 16.09
N GLU A 57 -0.48 0.95 16.71
CA GLU A 57 -0.64 0.92 18.17
C GLU A 57 -0.93 -0.48 18.67
N SER A 58 -1.84 -1.19 18.02
CA SER A 58 -2.14 -2.58 18.36
C SER A 58 -0.92 -3.49 18.19
N ALA A 59 -0.13 -3.31 17.13
CA ALA A 59 1.09 -4.08 16.92
C ALA A 59 2.13 -3.84 18.03
N ARG A 60 2.23 -2.59 18.52
CA ARG A 60 3.08 -2.26 19.68
C ARG A 60 2.60 -2.97 20.95
N GLN A 61 1.30 -2.91 21.23
CA GLN A 61 0.69 -3.60 22.37
C GLN A 61 0.92 -5.11 22.30
N ARG A 62 0.82 -5.70 21.10
CA ARG A 62 1.05 -7.13 20.88
C ARG A 62 2.47 -7.54 21.23
N ILE A 63 3.45 -6.76 20.76
CA ILE A 63 4.87 -6.98 21.07
C ILE A 63 5.12 -6.87 22.58
N GLN A 64 4.49 -5.89 23.24
CA GLN A 64 4.60 -5.69 24.68
C GLN A 64 4.00 -6.87 25.48
N VAL A 65 2.83 -7.38 25.08
CA VAL A 65 2.16 -8.51 25.74
C VAL A 65 2.97 -9.79 25.60
N ILE A 66 3.57 -10.04 24.43
CA ILE A 66 4.39 -11.23 24.17
C ILE A 66 5.80 -11.09 24.77
N GLY A 67 6.22 -9.87 25.14
CA GLY A 67 7.56 -9.60 25.65
C GLY A 67 8.66 -9.77 24.60
N ALA A 68 8.31 -9.64 23.32
CA ALA A 68 9.25 -9.75 22.22
C ALA A 68 10.05 -8.44 22.03
N GLN A 69 11.29 -8.55 21.58
CA GLN A 69 11.98 -7.41 20.96
C GLN A 69 11.39 -7.20 19.55
N ALA A 70 11.54 -5.99 18.98
CA ALA A 70 10.88 -5.60 17.72
C ALA A 70 11.31 -6.40 16.45
N ASN A 71 12.15 -7.43 16.60
CA ASN A 71 12.63 -8.26 15.50
C ASN A 71 11.70 -9.46 15.25
N ALA A 72 11.52 -9.83 13.97
CA ALA A 72 10.64 -10.94 13.57
C ALA A 72 11.09 -12.32 14.08
N ALA A 73 12.40 -12.56 14.18
CA ALA A 73 12.96 -13.80 14.73
C ALA A 73 12.66 -13.94 16.24
N ASP A 74 12.71 -12.82 16.95
CA ASP A 74 12.42 -12.74 18.38
C ASP A 74 10.91 -12.90 18.62
N TYR A 75 10.06 -12.33 17.75
CA TYR A 75 8.60 -12.49 17.83
C TYR A 75 8.16 -13.96 17.75
N LYS A 76 8.64 -14.73 16.76
CA LYS A 76 8.23 -16.14 16.60
C LYS A 76 8.67 -16.99 17.80
N THR A 77 9.86 -16.72 18.32
CA THR A 77 10.42 -17.43 19.47
C THR A 77 9.69 -17.07 20.77
N ALA A 78 9.39 -15.78 20.96
CA ALA A 78 8.64 -15.28 22.11
C ALA A 78 7.18 -15.77 22.10
N LEU A 79 6.52 -15.74 20.93
CA LEU A 79 5.18 -16.29 20.75
C LEU A 79 5.17 -17.80 21.04
N GLY A 80 6.13 -18.56 20.52
CA GLY A 80 6.24 -19.99 20.82
C GLY A 80 6.46 -20.29 22.31
N SER A 81 7.19 -19.42 23.02
CA SER A 81 7.41 -19.54 24.46
C SER A 81 6.15 -19.18 25.26
N TYR A 82 5.40 -18.17 24.82
CA TYR A 82 4.11 -17.77 25.37
C TYR A 82 3.05 -18.86 25.18
N LEU A 83 2.97 -19.47 23.99
CA LEU A 83 2.02 -20.55 23.69
C LEU A 83 2.24 -21.79 24.57
N LYS A 84 3.49 -22.10 24.94
CA LYS A 84 3.81 -23.23 25.85
C LYS A 84 3.31 -23.03 27.27
N GLN A 85 3.01 -21.79 27.68
CA GLN A 85 2.47 -21.46 29.00
C GLN A 85 0.94 -21.56 29.04
N LEU A 86 0.29 -21.73 27.90
CA LEU A 86 -1.16 -21.74 27.74
C LEU A 86 -1.71 -23.17 27.66
N SER A 87 -3.03 -23.29 27.81
CA SER A 87 -3.72 -24.55 27.52
C SER A 87 -3.73 -24.83 26.01
N GLN A 88 -3.80 -26.11 25.63
CA GLN A 88 -3.79 -26.54 24.22
C GLN A 88 -4.87 -25.85 23.36
N ASN A 89 -6.05 -25.60 23.94
CA ASN A 89 -7.16 -24.98 23.23
C ASN A 89 -6.91 -23.48 22.96
N GLU A 90 -6.37 -22.77 23.95
CA GLU A 90 -6.03 -21.35 23.82
C GLU A 90 -4.86 -21.14 22.86
N ALA A 91 -3.84 -22.00 22.94
CA ALA A 91 -2.71 -21.97 22.02
C ALA A 91 -3.16 -22.15 20.57
N SER A 92 -4.05 -23.12 20.32
CA SER A 92 -4.62 -23.35 18.98
C SER A 92 -5.44 -22.17 18.48
N THR A 93 -6.18 -21.49 19.36
CA THR A 93 -6.96 -20.30 19.01
C THR A 93 -6.05 -19.15 18.59
N ILE A 94 -4.99 -18.87 19.36
CA ILE A 94 -4.03 -17.80 19.05
C ILE A 94 -3.27 -18.10 17.76
N GLU A 95 -2.87 -19.35 17.53
CA GLU A 95 -2.24 -19.76 16.26
C GLU A 95 -3.16 -19.55 15.06
N SER A 96 -4.44 -19.89 15.19
CA SER A 96 -5.45 -19.68 14.16
C SER A 96 -5.66 -18.19 13.85
N LEU A 97 -5.77 -17.36 14.90
CA LEU A 97 -5.87 -15.91 14.76
C LEU A 97 -4.61 -15.31 14.12
N ASN A 98 -3.43 -15.76 14.52
CA ASN A 98 -2.17 -15.28 13.96
C ASN A 98 -2.02 -15.63 12.47
N LYS A 99 -2.43 -16.84 12.07
CA LYS A 99 -2.50 -17.24 10.66
C LYS A 99 -3.47 -16.34 9.88
N THR A 100 -4.68 -16.14 10.41
CA THR A 100 -5.68 -15.27 9.79
C THR A 100 -5.18 -13.85 9.60
N LEU A 101 -4.47 -13.31 10.60
CA LEU A 101 -3.83 -12.00 10.54
C LEU A 101 -2.78 -11.93 9.42
N ALA A 102 -1.92 -12.94 9.29
CA ALA A 102 -0.89 -13.01 8.25
C ALA A 102 -1.51 -13.08 6.84
N ASP A 103 -2.59 -13.85 6.68
CA ASP A 103 -3.33 -13.95 5.42
C ASP A 103 -3.94 -12.59 5.03
N LYS A 104 -4.59 -11.90 5.98
CA LYS A 104 -5.17 -10.56 5.75
C LYS A 104 -4.12 -9.49 5.45
N LEU A 105 -2.96 -9.54 6.12
CA LEU A 105 -1.85 -8.64 5.82
C LEU A 105 -1.32 -8.83 4.39
N THR A 106 -1.28 -10.08 3.92
CA THR A 106 -0.87 -10.40 2.55
C THR A 106 -1.88 -9.83 1.56
N LEU A 107 -3.17 -10.03 1.80
CA LEU A 107 -4.25 -9.48 0.98
C LEU A 107 -4.24 -7.93 0.95
N CYS A 108 -3.99 -7.30 2.09
CA CYS A 108 -3.84 -5.85 2.19
C CYS A 108 -2.68 -5.32 1.32
N ARG A 109 -1.53 -6.00 1.32
CA ARG A 109 -0.38 -5.63 0.47
C ARG A 109 -0.69 -5.78 -1.01
N GLU A 110 -1.43 -6.83 -1.38
CA GLU A 110 -1.85 -7.05 -2.76
C GLU A 110 -2.76 -5.91 -3.24
N TYR A 111 -3.81 -5.56 -2.49
CA TYR A 111 -4.70 -4.46 -2.85
C TYR A 111 -3.98 -3.11 -2.88
N ASN A 112 -3.06 -2.85 -1.95
CA ASN A 112 -2.26 -1.64 -1.97
C ASN A 112 -1.38 -1.55 -3.24
N THR A 113 -0.79 -2.67 -3.66
CA THR A 113 0.00 -2.76 -4.90
C THR A 113 -0.87 -2.48 -6.12
N ILE A 114 -2.06 -3.08 -6.19
CA ILE A 114 -3.02 -2.86 -7.27
C ILE A 114 -3.41 -1.38 -7.35
N ASN A 115 -3.74 -0.75 -6.22
CA ASN A 115 -4.12 0.66 -6.19
C ASN A 115 -2.96 1.57 -6.64
N GLY A 116 -1.73 1.28 -6.23
CA GLY A 116 -0.53 1.99 -6.68
C GLY A 116 -0.32 1.91 -8.21
N GLN A 117 -0.58 0.74 -8.80
CA GLN A 117 -0.54 0.57 -10.26
C GLN A 117 -1.61 1.41 -10.96
N VAL A 118 -2.86 1.38 -10.47
CA VAL A 118 -3.96 2.18 -11.04
C VAL A 118 -3.67 3.68 -10.95
N ILE A 119 -3.12 4.17 -9.83
CA ILE A 119 -2.70 5.57 -9.69
C ILE A 119 -1.64 5.92 -10.75
N THR A 120 -0.62 5.09 -10.89
CA THR A 120 0.47 5.29 -11.87
C THR A 120 -0.07 5.36 -13.29
N THR A 121 -0.96 4.44 -13.68
CA THR A 121 -1.61 4.46 -15.00
C THR A 121 -2.41 5.75 -15.22
N ASN A 122 -3.21 6.18 -14.23
CA ASN A 122 -3.98 7.43 -14.34
C ASN A 122 -3.07 8.67 -14.53
N ILE A 123 -1.92 8.72 -13.86
CA ILE A 123 -0.94 9.80 -14.03
C ILE A 123 -0.36 9.80 -15.45
N ILE A 124 0.06 8.65 -15.96
CA ILE A 124 0.65 8.51 -17.31
C ILE A 124 -0.39 8.94 -18.36
N THR A 125 -1.61 8.40 -18.32
CA THR A 125 -2.66 8.76 -19.28
C THR A 125 -2.99 10.26 -19.25
N ARG A 126 -2.99 10.88 -18.06
CA ARG A 126 -3.20 12.33 -17.94
C ARG A 126 -2.05 13.12 -18.57
N GLN A 127 -0.81 12.71 -18.35
CA GLN A 127 0.36 13.35 -18.96
C GLN A 127 0.37 13.22 -20.48
N GLU A 128 0.02 12.05 -21.02
CA GLU A 128 -0.12 11.82 -22.47
C GLU A 128 -1.23 12.69 -23.08
N MET A 129 -2.40 12.80 -22.43
CA MET A 129 -3.47 13.68 -22.89
C MET A 129 -3.03 15.15 -22.89
N ILE A 130 -2.34 15.61 -21.84
CA ILE A 130 -1.79 16.97 -21.79
C ILE A 130 -0.78 17.17 -22.92
N GLY A 131 0.16 16.24 -23.11
CA GLY A 131 1.16 16.31 -24.19
C GLY A 131 0.55 16.33 -25.58
N ALA A 132 -0.52 15.57 -25.81
CA ALA A 132 -1.28 15.60 -27.06
C ALA A 132 -1.99 16.95 -27.27
N LEU A 133 -2.62 17.50 -26.22
CA LEU A 133 -3.32 18.79 -26.29
C LEU A 133 -2.37 19.99 -26.46
N THR A 134 -1.19 19.95 -25.84
CA THR A 134 -0.20 21.03 -25.92
C THR A 134 0.75 20.88 -27.11
N GLY A 135 0.62 19.80 -27.90
CA GLY A 135 1.50 19.50 -29.03
C GLY A 135 2.95 19.18 -28.61
N GLN A 136 3.23 19.10 -27.31
CA GLN A 136 4.52 18.68 -26.76
C GLN A 136 4.46 17.17 -26.55
N SER A 137 4.61 16.42 -27.64
CA SER A 137 5.06 15.04 -27.50
C SER A 137 6.48 15.09 -26.93
N MET A 138 6.72 14.42 -25.80
CA MET A 138 8.01 14.35 -25.08
C MET A 138 9.18 13.80 -25.93
N THR A 139 9.00 13.54 -27.23
CA THR A 139 9.96 12.85 -28.09
C THR A 139 10.09 13.38 -29.53
N ALA A 140 9.60 14.57 -29.89
CA ALA A 140 9.77 15.05 -31.26
C ALA A 140 10.06 16.55 -31.36
N ALA A 141 11.25 16.89 -31.90
CA ALA A 141 11.50 18.22 -32.43
C ALA A 141 10.52 18.48 -33.60
N PRO A 142 9.93 19.68 -33.70
CA PRO A 142 8.89 19.95 -34.70
C PRO A 142 9.47 19.90 -36.11
N ASN A 143 8.83 19.14 -37.01
CA ASN A 143 9.12 19.18 -38.44
C ASN A 143 8.57 20.49 -39.02
N VAL A 144 9.43 21.33 -39.59
CA VAL A 144 9.06 22.61 -40.19
C VAL A 144 8.99 22.46 -41.71
N TYR A 145 7.90 22.93 -42.31
CA TYR A 145 7.75 23.04 -43.76
C TYR A 145 8.55 24.23 -44.28
N THR A 146 9.49 24.00 -45.19
CA THR A 146 10.23 25.08 -45.87
C THR A 146 9.41 25.62 -47.05
N ALA A 147 9.65 26.87 -47.45
CA ALA A 147 8.95 27.55 -48.55
C ALA A 147 9.04 26.83 -49.92
N SER A 148 9.93 25.84 -50.04
CA SER A 148 10.12 24.95 -51.19
C SER A 148 9.35 23.62 -51.10
N GLY A 149 8.49 23.44 -50.09
CA GLY A 149 7.63 22.25 -49.94
C GLY A 149 8.29 21.03 -49.29
N ASN A 150 9.52 21.15 -48.79
CA ASN A 150 10.22 20.07 -48.09
C ASN A 150 10.04 20.18 -46.56
N VAL A 151 9.95 19.04 -45.87
CA VAL A 151 9.94 18.94 -44.40
C VAL A 151 11.36 18.74 -43.89
N LYS A 152 11.83 19.60 -42.97
CA LYS A 152 13.06 19.39 -42.21
C LYS A 152 12.73 19.19 -40.73
N PRO A 153 13.33 18.18 -40.05
CA PRO A 153 13.27 18.11 -38.60
C PRO A 153 14.00 19.31 -37.99
N GLY A 154 13.35 20.00 -37.06
CA GLY A 154 13.97 21.05 -36.27
C GLY A 154 15.22 20.48 -35.61
N SER A 155 16.40 21.00 -35.96
CA SER A 155 17.64 20.56 -35.36
C SER A 155 17.66 21.01 -33.90
N ASP A 156 17.55 20.06 -32.97
CA ASP A 156 18.04 20.27 -31.61
C ASP A 156 19.58 20.32 -31.71
N SER A 157 20.14 21.54 -31.67
CA SER A 157 21.58 21.76 -31.73
C SER A 157 22.21 21.38 -30.38
N GLY A 158 22.31 20.08 -30.14
CA GLY A 158 22.96 19.48 -28.98
C GLY A 158 24.12 18.56 -29.38
N HIS A 159 25.34 19.10 -29.19
CA HIS A 159 26.63 18.42 -28.98
C HIS A 159 27.58 18.04 -30.14
N HIS A 160 28.82 18.51 -29.91
CA HIS A 160 30.14 17.92 -30.18
C HIS A 160 30.87 18.22 -31.50
N GLN A 161 31.89 19.07 -31.41
CA GLN A 161 33.23 18.61 -31.81
C GLN A 161 34.34 19.18 -30.90
N LYS A 162 35.22 18.26 -30.49
CA LYS A 162 36.35 18.39 -29.57
C LYS A 162 37.43 19.37 -30.05
N ALA A 163 38.15 19.95 -29.09
CA ALA A 163 39.62 20.03 -29.10
C ALA A 163 40.13 19.92 -27.66
#